data_AF-A0A547LHM1-F1
#
_entry.id   AF-A0A547LHM1-F1
#
_cell.length_a   1.000
_cell.length_b   1.000
_cell.length_c   1.000
_cell.angle_alpha   90.00
_cell.angle_beta   90.00
_cell.angle_gamma   90.00
#
_symmetry.space_group_name_H-M   'P 1'
#
loop_
_entity.id
_entity.type
_entity.pdbx_description
1 polymer ?
#
loop_
_entity_poly.entity_id
_entity_poly.type
_entity_poly.pdbx_seq_one_letter_code
_entity_poly.pdbx_strand_id
1 'polypeptide(L)' 'MTNHFKRGSIDDFCARRGFCRSTFYNHLATMPTITKVGRRVIILEEDEAAWVEKRREAEPALEAA' A
#
# COMPACT_ATOMS: atom_id res chain seq x y z
N MET A 1 15.21 -14.96 -15.95
CA MET A 1 14.59 -13.74 -15.40
C MET A 1 13.60 -14.17 -14.32
N THR A 2 14.04 -14.27 -13.06
CA THR A 2 13.14 -14.62 -11.95
C THR A 2 12.27 -13.42 -11.66
N ASN A 3 11.02 -13.49 -12.13
CA ASN A 3 10.01 -12.49 -11.84
C ASN A 3 9.71 -12.55 -10.33
N HIS A 4 10.43 -11.76 -9.54
CA HIS A 4 10.22 -11.64 -8.10
C HIS A 4 8.95 -10.82 -7.87
N PHE A 5 7.78 -11.43 -8.10
CA PHE A 5 6.51 -10.92 -7.58
C PHE A 5 6.57 -10.97 -6.05
N LYS A 6 7.14 -9.94 -5.43
CA LYS A 6 7.07 -9.74 -3.99
C LYS A 6 5.63 -9.39 -3.64
N ARG A 7 5.07 -10.19 -2.73
CA ARG A 7 3.68 -10.09 -2.24
C ARG A 7 3.75 -9.91 -0.74
N GLY A 8 3.32 -8.74 -0.26
CA GLY A 8 3.28 -8.42 1.16
C GLY A 8 1.94 -8.78 1.77
N SER A 9 1.92 -9.11 3.06
CA SER A 9 0.67 -9.12 3.83
C SER A 9 0.32 -7.70 4.28
N ILE A 10 -0.94 -7.48 4.67
CA ILE A 10 -1.33 -6.19 5.27
C ILE A 10 -0.51 -5.91 6.53
N ASP A 11 -0.22 -6.93 7.36
CA ASP A 11 0.59 -6.77 8.57
C ASP A 11 2.02 -6.29 8.25
N ASP A 12 2.65 -6.88 7.24
CA ASP A 12 4.00 -6.52 6.81
C ASP A 12 4.04 -5.08 6.27
N PHE A 13 3.08 -4.71 5.42
CA PHE A 13 2.92 -3.34 4.93
C PHE A 13 2.74 -2.36 6.10
N CYS A 14 1.84 -2.67 7.04
CA CYS A 14 1.57 -1.84 8.20
C CYS A 14 2.82 -1.65 9.06
N ALA A 15 3.57 -2.73 9.33
CA ALA A 15 4.83 -2.68 10.07
C ALA A 15 5.89 -1.82 9.37
N ARG A 16 6.05 -1.98 8.05
CA ARG A 16 7.03 -1.20 7.26
C ARG A 16 6.68 0.29 7.16
N ARG A 17 5.39 0.63 7.11
CA ARG A 17 4.91 2.01 6.94
C ARG A 17 4.51 2.70 8.26
N GLY A 18 4.59 1.98 9.38
CA GLY A 18 4.25 2.53 10.71
C GLY A 18 2.75 2.70 10.93
N PHE A 19 1.90 1.94 10.25
CA PHE A 19 0.45 2.00 10.44
C PHE A 19 -0.03 0.89 11.37
N CYS A 20 -1.12 1.17 12.08
CA CYS A 20 -1.90 0.12 12.74
C CYS A 20 -2.79 -0.57 11.70
N ARG A 21 -3.04 -1.88 11.91
CA ARG A 21 -3.92 -2.66 11.04
C ARG A 21 -5.34 -2.07 10.95
N SER A 22 -5.85 -1.57 12.06
CA SER A 22 -7.17 -0.91 12.11
C SER A 22 -7.20 0.35 11.24
N THR A 23 -6.12 1.14 11.23
CA THR A 23 -5.98 2.31 10.36
C THR A 23 -6.06 1.92 8.89
N PHE A 24 -5.41 0.81 8.51
CA PHE A 24 -5.49 0.30 7.14
C PHE A 24 -6.94 0.03 6.71
N TYR A 25 -7.71 -0.70 7.53
CA TYR A 25 -9.09 -1.03 7.20
C TYR A 25 -10.05 0.17 7.29
N ASN A 26 -9.82 1.09 8.23
CA ASN A 26 -10.62 2.32 8.36
C ASN A 26 -10.42 3.28 7.18
N HIS A 27 -9.24 3.25 6.57
CA HIS A 27 -8.86 4.14 5.46
C HIS A 27 -8.63 3.37 4.15
N LEU A 28 -9.37 2.28 3.92
CA LEU A 28 -9.23 1.42 2.75
C LEU A 28 -9.25 2.18 1.40
N ALA A 29 -10.02 3.28 1.32
CA ALA A 29 -10.10 4.12 0.13
C ALA A 29 -8.81 4.91 -0.18
N THR A 30 -7.98 5.17 0.84
CA THR A 30 -6.72 5.91 0.72
C THR A 30 -5.50 5.03 0.97
N MET A 31 -5.68 3.70 1.00
CA MET A 31 -4.64 2.70 1.21
C MET A 31 -4.33 1.95 -0.10
N PRO A 32 -3.22 1.19 -0.18
CA PRO A 32 -2.92 0.38 -1.35
C PRO A 32 -4.03 -0.64 -1.62
N THR A 33 -4.26 -0.94 -2.90
CA THR A 33 -5.21 -1.97 -3.31
C THR A 33 -4.83 -3.32 -2.70
N ILE A 34 -5.85 -4.04 -2.23
CA ILE A 34 -5.68 -5.40 -1.72
C ILE A 34 -6.13 -6.42 -2.77
N THR A 35 -5.31 -7.44 -2.99
CA THR A 35 -5.64 -8.58 -3.85
C THR A 35 -5.98 -9.77 -2.98
N LYS A 36 -7.14 -10.39 -3.23
CA LYS A 36 -7.55 -11.62 -2.55
C LYS A 36 -7.08 -12.84 -3.35
N VAL A 37 -6.22 -13.65 -2.75
CA VAL A 37 -5.72 -14.90 -3.33
C VAL A 37 -6.20 -16.06 -2.46
N GLY A 38 -7.30 -16.69 -2.89
CA GLY A 38 -8.00 -17.71 -2.10
C GLY A 38 -8.49 -17.16 -0.76
N ARG A 39 -7.96 -17.68 0.35
CA ARG A 39 -8.28 -17.25 1.72
C ARG A 39 -7.36 -16.15 2.25
N ARG A 40 -6.33 -15.76 1.49
CA ARG A 40 -5.33 -14.76 1.90
C ARG A 40 -5.62 -13.42 1.24
N VAL A 41 -5.33 -12.35 1.97
CA VAL A 41 -5.34 -10.97 1.46
C VAL A 41 -3.89 -10.51 1.41
N ILE A 42 -3.45 -10.07 0.24
CA ILE A 42 -2.10 -9.60 -0.02
C ILE A 42 -2.13 -8.22 -0.65
N ILE A 43 -1.02 -7.51 -0.55
CA ILE A 43 -0.74 -6.29 -1.30
C ILE A 43 0.34 -6.64 -2.31
N LEU A 44 0.08 -6.35 -3.58
CA LEU A 44 1.07 -6.53 -4.64
C LEU A 44 2.06 -5.37 -4.59
N GLU A 45 3.31 -5.62 -4.94
CA GLU A 45 4.33 -4.57 -4.99
C GLU A 45 3.94 -3.41 -5.94
N GLU A 46 3.31 -3.73 -7.07
CA GLU A 46 2.79 -2.74 -8.02
C GLU A 46 1.69 -1.85 -7.42
N ASP A 47 0.79 -2.43 -6.62
CA ASP A 47 -0.28 -1.70 -5.93
C ASP A 47 0.30 -0.79 -4.83
N GLU A 48 1.30 -1.28 -4.09
CA GLU A 48 2.02 -0.47 -3.12
C GLU A 48 2.77 0.68 -3.79
N ALA A 49 3.48 0.41 -4.89
CA ALA A 49 4.19 1.43 -5.65
C ALA A 49 3.25 2.49 -6.20
N ALA A 50 2.14 2.09 -6.83
CA ALA A 50 1.12 3.00 -7.33
C ALA A 50 0.52 3.87 -6.21
N TRP A 51 0.33 3.29 -5.02
CA TRP A 51 -0.12 4.04 -3.85
C TRP A 51 0.92 5.08 -3.38
N VAL A 52 2.21 4.73 -3.34
CA VAL A 52 3.28 5.67 -2.98
C VAL A 52 3.37 6.82 -3.98
N GLU A 53 3.30 6.53 -5.28
CA GLU A 53 3.37 7.56 -6.31
C GLU A 53 2.17 8.52 -6.23
N LYS A 54 0.95 8.01 -6.04
CA LYS A 54 -0.23 8.86 -5.79
C LYS A 54 -0.08 9.78 -4.58
N ARG A 55 0.57 9.30 -3.51
CA ARG A 55 0.85 10.13 -2.34
C ARG A 55 1.86 11.23 -2.64
N ARG A 56 2.92 10.91 -3.37
CA ARG A 56 3.93 11.88 -3.81
C ARG A 56 3.34 12.94 -4.73
N GLU A 57 2.41 12.57 -5.60
CA GLU A 57 1.69 13.50 -6.49
C GLU A 57 0.67 14.38 -5.75
N ALA A 58 0.20 13.95 -4.58
CA ALA A 58 -0.68 14.74 -3.71
C ALA A 58 0.11 15.72 -2.79
N GLU A 59 1.40 15.47 -2.55
CA GLU A 59 2.27 16.32 -1.72
C GLU A 59 2.91 17.56 -2.38
N PRO A 60 2.94 17.81 -3.71
CA PRO A 60 3.58 19.00 -4.27
C PRO A 60 2.71 20.27 -4.15
N ALA A 61 1.54 20.20 -3.52
CA ALA A 61 0.65 21.35 -3.34
C ALA A 61 0.88 22.15 -2.04
N LEU A 62 1.77 21.69 -1.14
CA LEU A 62 1.96 22.34 0.17
C LEU A 62 3.29 23.11 0.33
N GLU A 63 4.26 22.95 -0.58
CA GLU A 63 5.55 23.68 -0.51
C GLU A 63 5.60 24.97 -1.36
N ALA A 64 4.48 25.40 -1.94
CA ALA A 64 4.41 26.59 -2.79
C ALA A 64 3.41 27.67 -2.31
N ALA A 65 3.01 27.65 -1.04
CA ALA A 65 2.11 28.65 -0.44
C ALA A 65 2.81 29.50 0.62
#